data_AF-A0A8T2BEK3-F1
#
_entry.id   AF-A0A8T2BEK3-F1
#
_cell.length_a   1.000
_cell.length_b   1.000
_cell.length_c   1.000
_cell.angle_alpha   90.00
_cell.angle_beta   90.00
_cell.angle_gamma   90.00
#
_symmetry.space_group_name_H-M   'P 1'
#
loop_
_entity.id
_entity.type
_entity.pdbx_description
1 polymer ?
#
loop_
_entity_poly.entity_id
_entity_poly.type
_entity_poly.pdbx_seq_one_letter_code
_entity_poly.pdbx_strand_id
1 'polypeptide(L)'
;MATLEDSFYADLDELSDNEAELDARTEEEDNIDMDMDVLETLNYDDLSRVSKLLETHRYADIMHKLEQALGKDSDGGAEMGTVLEDKLIVDCNQLSADIENEIVIFHNFIRDKYRLKFPELESLVHDPIDYARVVKKIANETDITLVDMEGLLQPATVIAVSVTALTTKGKPLPDSILRKTLDACDHAIVLDSARKKVLEFVESKMGSIAPNLSAIVGSAVAAKLMGTAGSLSALANMPACNVLVLGHNRKNHVGFSTAMSQSRAGYLEQTEIFQSTPPELRMRASRLLASKSTLAARVDATRGDPSGTNGKALREEIRKNIDKWQEPPPARQPKPLHVPYSVPKKRRGGRRLRKMKERYRVTDMRKLANRMAFGTPEDSSLGDGLGIGYGLLGQAGSNRLRVSGKLKVNAKVAKKRQFTGGSTTSGLTTSSLAFTLVQGIELCNPQALGLVSGIQSTYFSESGTFSKLKKI
;
A
#
# COMPACT_ATOMS: atom_id res chain seq x y z
N MET A 1 -38.82 -29.29 -38.22
CA MET A 1 -38.75 -29.92 -36.89
C MET A 1 -37.31 -29.81 -36.45
N ALA A 2 -37.01 -28.85 -35.59
CA ALA A 2 -35.74 -28.78 -34.88
C ALA A 2 -35.94 -29.42 -33.51
N THR A 3 -35.02 -30.27 -33.09
CA THR A 3 -35.05 -30.98 -31.80
C THR A 3 -34.74 -30.01 -30.66
N LEU A 4 -35.23 -30.34 -29.46
CA LEU A 4 -35.10 -29.52 -28.24
C LEU A 4 -33.64 -29.29 -27.81
N GLU A 5 -32.70 -30.07 -28.33
CA GLU A 5 -31.26 -29.89 -28.15
C GLU A 5 -30.71 -28.74 -28.99
N ASP A 6 -31.21 -28.53 -30.22
CA ASP A 6 -30.74 -27.44 -31.11
C ASP A 6 -31.19 -26.06 -30.63
N SER A 7 -32.36 -25.96 -29.96
CA SER A 7 -32.77 -24.71 -29.30
C SER A 7 -31.94 -24.41 -28.03
N PHE A 8 -31.34 -25.43 -27.42
CA PHE A 8 -30.55 -25.26 -26.20
C PHE A 8 -29.11 -24.80 -26.51
N TYR A 9 -28.57 -25.17 -27.67
CA TYR A 9 -27.30 -24.64 -28.16
C TYR A 9 -27.45 -23.20 -28.71
N ALA A 10 -28.59 -22.87 -29.33
CA ALA A 10 -28.85 -21.50 -29.79
C ALA A 10 -28.98 -20.47 -28.64
N ASP A 11 -29.56 -20.86 -27.50
CA ASP A 11 -29.64 -20.01 -26.30
C ASP A 11 -28.29 -19.87 -25.55
N LEU A 12 -27.32 -20.77 -25.81
CA LEU A 12 -25.95 -20.65 -25.29
C LEU A 12 -25.08 -19.73 -26.14
N ASP A 13 -25.29 -19.70 -27.47
CA ASP A 13 -24.58 -18.77 -28.37
C ASP A 13 -25.08 -17.31 -28.20
N GLU A 14 -26.36 -17.08 -27.90
CA GLU A 14 -26.90 -15.72 -27.65
C GLU A 14 -26.45 -15.08 -26.32
N LEU A 15 -25.84 -15.85 -25.41
CA LEU A 15 -25.22 -15.34 -24.18
C LEU A 15 -23.71 -15.10 -24.31
N SER A 16 -23.07 -15.55 -25.40
CA SER A 16 -21.64 -15.31 -25.66
C SER A 16 -21.36 -13.92 -26.24
N ASP A 17 -22.35 -13.29 -26.88
CA ASP A 17 -22.12 -12.07 -27.69
C ASP A 17 -22.59 -10.75 -27.03
N ASN A 18 -22.76 -10.72 -25.71
CA ASN A 18 -23.20 -9.51 -25.00
C ASN A 18 -22.44 -9.21 -23.68
N GLU A 19 -21.13 -9.46 -23.65
CA GLU A 19 -20.23 -8.71 -22.78
C GLU A 19 -19.59 -7.56 -23.55
N ALA A 20 -20.28 -6.42 -23.49
CA ALA A 20 -19.67 -5.14 -23.78
C ALA A 20 -18.45 -4.93 -22.87
N GLU A 21 -17.33 -4.57 -23.49
CA GLU A 21 -16.07 -4.13 -22.88
C GLU A 21 -16.32 -3.14 -21.73
N LEU A 22 -16.32 -3.68 -20.51
CA LEU A 22 -16.00 -2.94 -19.31
C LEU A 22 -14.52 -3.17 -19.08
N ASP A 23 -13.71 -2.18 -19.45
CA ASP A 23 -12.27 -2.09 -19.16
C ASP A 23 -12.03 -2.26 -17.64
N ALA A 24 -11.90 -3.52 -17.24
CA ALA A 24 -11.35 -3.94 -15.98
C ALA A 24 -9.86 -3.60 -16.05
N ARG A 25 -9.52 -2.47 -15.45
CA ARG A 25 -8.16 -2.07 -15.13
C ARG A 25 -7.48 -3.22 -14.42
N THR A 26 -6.60 -3.89 -15.14
CA THR A 26 -5.52 -4.70 -14.60
C THR A 26 -4.76 -3.79 -13.65
N GLU A 27 -4.88 -4.03 -12.35
CA GLU A 27 -3.83 -3.69 -11.40
C GLU A 27 -2.69 -4.66 -11.73
N GLU A 28 -1.89 -4.31 -12.74
CA GLU A 28 -0.55 -4.84 -12.91
C GLU A 28 0.23 -4.30 -11.71
N GLU A 29 0.26 -5.11 -10.65
CA GLU A 29 1.43 -5.12 -9.79
C GLU A 29 2.60 -5.46 -10.71
N ASP A 30 3.44 -4.47 -11.01
CA ASP A 30 4.77 -4.67 -11.55
C ASP A 30 5.59 -5.44 -10.51
N ASN A 31 5.26 -6.73 -10.32
CA ASN A 31 6.26 -7.71 -10.00
C ASN A 31 7.13 -7.76 -11.25
N ILE A 32 8.38 -7.36 -11.07
CA ILE A 32 9.45 -7.71 -11.99
C ILE A 32 9.54 -9.24 -11.92
N ASP A 33 8.70 -9.93 -12.69
CA ASP A 33 8.86 -11.31 -13.08
C ASP A 33 10.03 -11.34 -14.07
N MET A 34 11.22 -11.06 -13.55
CA MET A 34 12.41 -11.68 -14.10
C MET A 34 12.26 -13.15 -13.82
N ASP A 35 11.97 -13.95 -14.85
CA ASP A 35 11.99 -15.41 -14.89
C ASP A 35 12.76 -16.05 -13.71
N MET A 36 12.07 -16.27 -12.59
CA MET A 36 12.65 -16.76 -11.34
C MET A 36 13.25 -18.17 -11.52
N ASP A 37 12.73 -18.91 -12.49
CA ASP A 37 13.13 -20.28 -12.80
C ASP A 37 14.42 -20.36 -13.66
N VAL A 38 14.84 -19.26 -14.30
CA VAL A 38 16.10 -19.23 -15.08
C VAL A 38 17.30 -18.84 -14.19
N LEU A 39 17.03 -18.29 -13.00
CA LEU A 39 18.06 -17.76 -12.11
C LEU A 39 18.62 -18.80 -11.10
N GLU A 40 17.93 -19.92 -10.88
CA GLU A 40 18.33 -20.92 -9.87
C GLU A 40 19.48 -21.85 -10.29
N THR A 41 19.95 -21.82 -11.54
CA THR A 41 20.94 -22.82 -12.04
C THR A 41 22.21 -22.25 -12.68
N LEU A 42 22.50 -20.96 -12.52
CA LEU A 42 23.81 -20.42 -12.91
C LEU A 42 24.79 -20.53 -11.73
N ASN A 43 25.92 -21.18 -11.97
CA ASN A 43 26.99 -21.37 -10.98
C ASN A 43 27.56 -20.00 -10.54
N TYR A 44 27.05 -19.46 -9.44
CA TYR A 44 27.24 -18.10 -8.89
C TYR A 44 28.62 -17.82 -8.25
N ASP A 45 29.67 -18.53 -8.64
CA ASP A 45 30.95 -18.41 -7.91
C ASP A 45 31.86 -17.27 -8.39
N ASP A 46 31.64 -16.74 -9.59
CA ASP A 46 32.44 -15.65 -10.16
C ASP A 46 31.59 -14.40 -10.46
N LEU A 47 31.82 -13.38 -9.63
CA LEU A 47 31.23 -12.04 -9.67
C LEU A 47 31.36 -11.36 -11.06
N SER A 48 32.49 -11.62 -11.75
CA SER A 48 32.80 -11.08 -13.07
C SER A 48 31.92 -11.63 -14.20
N ARG A 49 31.22 -12.75 -13.99
CA ARG A 49 30.26 -13.26 -14.97
C ARG A 49 28.90 -12.61 -14.84
N VAL A 50 28.56 -12.15 -13.63
CA VAL A 50 27.24 -11.64 -13.26
C VAL A 50 27.18 -10.11 -13.36
N SER A 51 28.28 -9.42 -13.07
CA SER A 51 28.43 -7.96 -13.21
C SER A 51 29.35 -7.63 -14.36
N LYS A 52 28.84 -6.93 -15.38
CA LYS A 52 29.58 -6.57 -16.61
C LYS A 52 29.56 -5.07 -16.90
N LEU A 53 28.77 -4.29 -16.16
CA LEU A 53 28.55 -2.89 -16.49
C LEU A 53 29.86 -2.10 -16.37
N LEU A 54 30.60 -2.30 -15.27
CA LEU A 54 31.89 -1.64 -15.01
C LEU A 54 32.94 -1.95 -16.08
N GLU A 55 32.88 -3.13 -16.69
CA GLU A 55 33.78 -3.57 -17.76
C GLU A 55 33.34 -3.10 -19.15
N THR A 56 32.11 -2.59 -19.27
CA THR A 56 31.54 -2.20 -20.57
C THR A 56 32.12 -0.87 -21.01
N HIS A 57 32.61 -0.80 -22.26
CA HIS A 57 33.11 0.44 -22.87
C HIS A 57 32.10 1.59 -22.82
N ARG A 58 30.80 1.27 -22.94
CA ARG A 58 29.68 2.21 -22.78
C ARG A 58 29.70 2.95 -21.44
N TYR A 59 29.96 2.25 -20.34
CA TYR A 59 30.02 2.87 -19.01
C TYR A 59 31.19 3.85 -18.92
N ALA A 60 32.39 3.41 -19.33
CA ALA A 60 33.58 4.24 -19.33
C ALA A 60 33.42 5.50 -20.21
N ASP A 61 32.83 5.36 -21.40
CA ASP A 61 32.57 6.48 -22.31
C ASP A 61 31.60 7.49 -21.71
N ILE A 62 30.48 7.02 -21.17
CA ILE A 62 29.44 7.91 -20.60
C ILE A 62 29.99 8.62 -19.37
N MET A 63 30.67 7.90 -18.47
CA MET A 63 31.27 8.50 -17.27
C MET A 63 32.35 9.51 -17.62
N HIS A 64 33.21 9.23 -18.60
CA HIS A 64 34.23 10.19 -19.04
C HIS A 64 33.60 11.44 -19.70
N LYS A 65 32.56 11.28 -20.52
CA LYS A 65 31.82 12.41 -21.09
C LYS A 65 31.10 13.22 -20.00
N LEU A 66 30.57 12.55 -18.97
CA LEU A 66 29.92 13.19 -17.84
C LEU A 66 30.93 14.00 -17.03
N GLU A 67 32.11 13.46 -16.73
CA GLU A 67 33.16 14.18 -16.01
C GLU A 67 33.66 15.39 -16.80
N GLN A 68 33.75 15.27 -18.14
CA GLN A 68 34.04 16.42 -18.99
C GLN A 68 32.93 17.48 -18.97
N ALA A 69 31.65 17.07 -18.95
CA ALA A 69 30.52 17.99 -18.91
C ALA A 69 30.44 18.72 -17.57
N LEU A 70 30.61 17.99 -16.46
CA LEU A 70 30.63 18.55 -15.11
C LEU A 70 31.83 19.51 -14.90
N GLY A 71 32.99 19.18 -15.48
CA GLY A 71 34.17 20.05 -15.47
C GLY A 71 33.98 21.36 -16.24
N LYS A 72 33.28 21.31 -17.39
CA LYS A 72 32.99 22.49 -18.23
C LYS A 72 31.97 23.44 -17.61
N ASP A 73 30.96 22.91 -16.90
CA ASP A 73 29.98 23.74 -16.20
C ASP A 73 30.62 24.58 -15.07
N SER A 74 31.78 24.16 -14.53
CA SER A 74 32.54 24.95 -13.54
C SER A 74 33.28 26.17 -14.14
N ASP A 75 33.56 26.16 -15.44
CA ASP A 75 34.43 27.14 -16.10
C ASP A 75 33.66 28.19 -16.94
N GLY A 76 32.34 28.28 -16.75
CA GLY A 76 31.49 29.34 -17.32
C GLY A 76 31.41 29.38 -18.85
N GLY A 77 31.78 28.29 -19.53
CA GLY A 77 31.84 28.20 -20.99
C GLY A 77 30.48 27.96 -21.64
N ALA A 78 30.08 28.92 -22.48
CA ALA A 78 28.80 29.00 -23.17
C ALA A 78 28.41 27.80 -24.06
N GLU A 79 27.10 27.57 -24.10
CA GLU A 79 26.26 27.00 -25.17
C GLU A 79 26.99 26.23 -26.28
N MET A 80 27.16 24.91 -26.12
CA MET A 80 27.60 24.05 -27.22
C MET A 80 26.67 22.84 -27.40
N GLY A 81 25.64 23.04 -28.25
CA GLY A 81 24.91 21.96 -28.90
C GLY A 81 23.89 21.23 -28.03
N THR A 82 22.73 21.85 -27.82
CA THR A 82 21.53 21.27 -27.14
C THR A 82 21.24 19.81 -27.50
N VAL A 83 21.48 19.40 -28.75
CA VAL A 83 21.20 18.05 -29.24
C VAL A 83 22.18 16.99 -28.75
N LEU A 84 23.45 17.34 -28.53
CA LEU A 84 24.46 16.41 -27.99
C LEU A 84 24.29 16.25 -26.48
N GLU A 85 23.92 17.33 -25.79
CA GLU A 85 23.59 17.30 -24.35
C GLU A 85 22.34 16.46 -24.08
N ASP A 86 21.28 16.63 -24.89
CA ASP A 86 20.03 15.84 -24.76
C ASP A 86 20.28 14.33 -24.88
N LYS A 87 21.16 13.90 -25.80
CA LYS A 87 21.52 12.48 -25.96
C LYS A 87 22.30 11.96 -24.75
N LEU A 88 23.24 12.75 -24.24
CA LEU A 88 24.02 12.39 -23.07
C LEU A 88 23.12 12.23 -21.83
N ILE A 89 22.11 13.08 -21.66
CA ILE A 89 21.13 12.95 -20.57
C ILE A 89 20.35 11.64 -20.66
N VAL A 90 19.88 11.27 -21.86
CA VAL A 90 19.17 10.00 -22.06
C VAL A 90 20.08 8.82 -21.75
N ASP A 91 21.33 8.85 -22.23
CA ASP A 91 22.34 7.83 -21.96
C ASP A 91 22.65 7.74 -20.45
N CYS A 92 22.74 8.88 -19.75
CA CYS A 92 22.94 8.96 -18.31
C CYS A 92 21.76 8.37 -17.52
N ASN A 93 20.52 8.65 -17.93
CA ASN A 93 19.34 8.09 -17.27
C ASN A 93 19.26 6.57 -17.46
N GLN A 94 19.53 6.06 -18.67
CA GLN A 94 19.63 4.63 -18.91
C GLN A 94 20.74 3.99 -18.06
N LEU A 95 21.92 4.63 -18.02
CA LEU A 95 23.02 4.17 -17.19
C LEU A 95 22.65 4.16 -15.70
N SER A 96 21.89 5.15 -15.22
CA SER A 96 21.42 5.16 -13.82
C SER A 96 20.53 3.95 -13.51
N ALA A 97 19.61 3.59 -14.42
CA ALA A 97 18.76 2.41 -14.25
C ALA A 97 19.58 1.11 -14.29
N ASP A 98 20.55 1.03 -15.22
CA ASP A 98 21.45 -0.11 -15.32
C ASP A 98 22.31 -0.27 -14.03
N ILE A 99 22.81 0.84 -13.46
CA ILE A 99 23.55 0.86 -12.19
C ILE A 99 22.66 0.38 -11.03
N GLU A 100 21.40 0.81 -10.97
CA GLU A 100 20.47 0.38 -9.90
C GLU A 100 20.22 -1.12 -9.94
N ASN A 101 19.99 -1.67 -11.13
CA ASN A 101 19.82 -3.11 -11.32
C ASN A 101 21.09 -3.88 -10.89
N GLU A 102 22.27 -3.37 -11.23
CA GLU A 102 23.53 -4.02 -10.85
C GLU A 102 23.79 -3.94 -9.33
N ILE A 103 23.43 -2.84 -8.67
CA ILE A 103 23.47 -2.73 -7.19
C ILE A 103 22.61 -3.82 -6.54
N VAL A 104 21.44 -4.12 -7.09
CA VAL A 104 20.56 -5.20 -6.59
C VAL A 104 21.23 -6.57 -6.77
N ILE A 105 21.86 -6.81 -7.92
CA ILE A 105 22.62 -8.04 -8.19
C ILE A 105 23.77 -8.20 -7.17
N PHE A 106 24.56 -7.14 -6.95
CA PHE A 106 25.63 -7.16 -5.94
C PHE A 106 25.08 -7.40 -4.53
N HIS A 107 23.96 -6.77 -4.18
CA HIS A 107 23.34 -6.97 -2.88
C HIS A 107 22.91 -8.43 -2.65
N ASN A 108 22.28 -9.07 -3.64
CA ASN A 108 21.92 -10.48 -3.57
C ASN A 108 23.16 -11.37 -3.43
N PHE A 109 24.22 -11.10 -4.20
CA PHE A 109 25.49 -11.84 -4.09
C PHE A 109 26.12 -11.72 -2.69
N ILE A 110 26.23 -10.49 -2.16
CA ILE A 110 26.79 -10.24 -0.83
C ILE A 110 25.92 -10.94 0.22
N ARG A 111 24.60 -10.81 0.13
CA ARG A 111 23.65 -11.46 1.04
C ARG A 111 23.85 -12.97 1.07
N ASP A 112 23.88 -13.62 -0.09
CA ASP A 112 23.91 -15.09 -0.16
C ASP A 112 25.22 -15.65 0.42
N LYS A 113 26.35 -14.99 0.15
CA LYS A 113 27.65 -15.38 0.71
C LYS A 113 27.76 -15.04 2.20
N TYR A 114 27.26 -13.88 2.64
CA TYR A 114 27.37 -13.43 4.04
C TYR A 114 26.35 -14.08 4.98
N ARG A 115 25.30 -14.70 4.44
CA ARG A 115 24.29 -15.47 5.18
C ARG A 115 24.88 -16.55 6.08
N LEU A 116 26.02 -17.13 5.71
CA LEU A 116 26.72 -18.14 6.51
C LEU A 116 27.28 -17.57 7.83
N LYS A 117 27.65 -16.28 7.84
CA LYS A 117 28.18 -15.58 9.01
C LYS A 117 27.09 -14.88 9.81
N PHE A 118 26.20 -14.15 9.13
CA PHE A 118 25.19 -13.35 9.82
C PHE A 118 23.85 -13.40 9.06
N PRO A 119 23.07 -14.48 9.23
CA PRO A 119 21.83 -14.68 8.46
C PRO A 119 20.75 -13.65 8.80
N GLU A 120 20.75 -13.11 10.02
CA GLU A 120 19.74 -12.18 10.50
C GLU A 120 19.94 -10.75 9.96
N LEU A 121 21.15 -10.42 9.45
CA LEU A 121 21.49 -9.08 9.01
C LEU A 121 20.58 -8.59 7.87
N GLU A 122 20.17 -9.50 6.97
CA GLU A 122 19.23 -9.20 5.87
C GLU A 122 17.90 -8.64 6.38
N SER A 123 17.37 -9.22 7.46
CA SER A 123 16.09 -8.79 8.04
C SER A 123 16.18 -7.46 8.79
N LEU A 124 17.39 -7.03 9.18
CA LEU A 124 17.62 -5.83 9.97
C LEU A 124 17.90 -4.62 9.06
N VAL A 125 18.71 -4.81 8.03
CA VAL A 125 19.15 -3.76 7.10
C VAL A 125 18.64 -4.07 5.70
N HIS A 126 17.63 -3.32 5.29
CA HIS A 126 16.93 -3.53 4.01
C HIS A 126 17.57 -2.75 2.85
N ASP A 127 18.25 -1.64 3.15
CA ASP A 127 18.84 -0.78 2.13
C ASP A 127 20.14 -1.41 1.59
N PRO A 128 20.26 -1.66 0.27
CA PRO A 128 21.38 -2.41 -0.32
C PRO A 128 22.76 -1.84 -0.04
N ILE A 129 22.89 -0.51 -0.11
CA ILE A 129 24.16 0.20 0.08
C ILE A 129 24.57 0.20 1.55
N ASP A 130 23.61 0.39 2.46
CA ASP A 130 23.90 0.34 3.90
C ASP A 130 24.26 -1.08 4.32
N TYR A 131 23.59 -2.10 3.75
CA TYR A 131 23.97 -3.50 3.96
C TYR A 131 25.43 -3.76 3.55
N ALA A 132 25.84 -3.32 2.35
CA ALA A 132 27.23 -3.47 1.89
C ALA A 132 28.24 -2.75 2.80
N ARG A 133 27.94 -1.53 3.27
CA ARG A 133 28.80 -0.80 4.20
C ARG A 133 28.91 -1.49 5.56
N VAL A 134 27.82 -2.06 6.06
CA VAL A 134 27.78 -2.79 7.32
C VAL A 134 28.57 -4.09 7.22
N VAL A 135 28.38 -4.86 6.14
CA VAL A 135 29.15 -6.08 5.88
C VAL A 135 30.64 -5.77 5.77
N LYS A 136 31.01 -4.69 5.07
CA LYS A 136 32.41 -4.26 4.95
C LYS A 136 33.04 -3.90 6.30
N LYS A 137 32.30 -3.22 7.19
CA LYS A 137 32.80 -2.87 8.53
C LYS A 137 32.91 -4.08 9.47
N ILE A 138 31.92 -4.98 9.46
CA ILE A 138 31.90 -6.15 10.35
C ILE A 138 32.87 -7.24 9.86
N ALA A 139 33.04 -7.40 8.54
CA ALA A 139 33.90 -8.39 7.90
C ALA A 139 33.83 -9.78 8.56
N ASN A 140 34.88 -10.22 9.26
CA ASN A 140 34.92 -11.48 10.01
C ASN A 140 35.01 -11.31 11.54
N GLU A 141 34.90 -10.08 12.05
CA GLU A 141 34.97 -9.81 13.48
C GLU A 141 33.77 -10.43 14.22
N THR A 142 34.04 -11.01 15.39
CA THR A 142 33.04 -11.62 16.29
C THR A 142 32.54 -10.62 17.31
N ASP A 143 33.40 -9.70 17.75
CA ASP A 143 33.13 -8.74 18.80
C ASP A 143 32.68 -7.42 18.20
N ILE A 144 31.37 -7.25 18.06
CA ILE A 144 30.80 -6.06 17.40
C ILE A 144 30.98 -4.78 18.21
N THR A 145 31.33 -4.88 19.49
CA THR A 145 31.72 -3.72 20.30
C THR A 145 33.01 -3.05 19.81
N LEU A 146 33.83 -3.76 19.03
CA LEU A 146 35.05 -3.21 18.43
C LEU A 146 34.76 -2.49 17.10
N VAL A 147 33.62 -2.78 16.49
CA VAL A 147 33.22 -2.19 15.20
C VAL A 147 32.43 -0.92 15.46
N ASP A 148 33.00 0.22 15.08
CA ASP A 148 32.28 1.47 15.11
C ASP A 148 31.25 1.54 13.97
N MET A 149 29.97 1.43 14.33
CA MET A 149 28.82 1.51 13.44
C MET A 149 28.15 2.89 13.47
N GLU A 150 28.70 3.84 14.22
CA GLU A 150 28.16 5.19 14.31
C GLU A 150 28.22 5.90 12.95
N GLY A 151 27.17 6.67 12.65
CA GLY A 151 27.04 7.41 11.39
C GLY A 151 26.66 6.59 10.14
N LEU A 152 26.72 5.25 10.20
CA LEU A 152 26.22 4.40 9.10
C LEU A 152 24.72 4.13 9.18
N LEU A 153 24.24 3.86 10.39
CA LEU A 153 22.87 3.40 10.64
C LEU A 153 22.22 4.24 11.74
N GLN A 154 20.88 4.20 11.81
CA GLN A 154 20.16 4.82 12.92
C GLN A 154 20.52 4.12 14.24
N PRO A 155 20.59 4.84 15.39
CA PRO A 155 20.96 4.23 16.66
C PRO A 155 20.11 3.02 17.05
N ALA A 156 18.82 3.04 16.71
CA ALA A 156 17.89 1.93 16.95
C ALA A 156 18.28 0.66 16.19
N THR A 157 18.72 0.78 14.93
CA THR A 157 19.15 -0.37 14.12
C THR A 157 20.53 -0.86 14.56
N VAL A 158 21.44 0.03 14.99
CA VAL A 158 22.74 -0.37 15.58
C VAL A 158 22.54 -1.25 16.82
N ILE A 159 21.64 -0.86 17.74
CA ILE A 159 21.31 -1.67 18.91
C ILE A 159 20.73 -3.02 18.48
N ALA A 160 19.78 -3.03 17.54
CA ALA A 160 19.18 -4.28 17.05
C ALA A 160 20.25 -5.22 16.48
N VAL A 161 21.16 -4.72 15.64
CA VAL A 161 22.26 -5.49 15.06
C VAL A 161 23.22 -6.00 16.14
N SER A 162 23.55 -5.19 17.14
CA SER A 162 24.45 -5.62 18.23
C SER A 162 23.84 -6.74 19.08
N VAL A 163 22.54 -6.66 19.39
CA VAL A 163 21.84 -7.64 20.21
C VAL A 163 21.64 -8.94 19.43
N THR A 164 21.21 -8.87 18.18
CA THR A 164 21.04 -10.07 17.34
C THR A 164 22.37 -10.77 17.16
N ALA A 165 23.44 -10.01 16.91
CA ALA A 165 24.73 -10.59 16.70
C ALA A 165 25.32 -11.34 17.90
N LEU A 166 25.06 -10.90 19.13
CA LEU A 166 25.40 -11.67 20.34
C LEU A 166 24.73 -13.05 20.38
N THR A 167 23.57 -13.18 19.75
CA THR A 167 22.79 -14.44 19.67
C THR A 167 22.95 -15.18 18.34
N THR A 168 23.78 -14.67 17.42
CA THR A 168 23.92 -15.28 16.09
C THR A 168 24.53 -16.67 16.14
N LYS A 169 24.04 -17.53 15.27
CA LYS A 169 24.52 -18.92 15.10
C LYS A 169 25.55 -19.07 13.97
N GLY A 170 25.96 -17.98 13.34
CA GLY A 170 26.81 -18.03 12.17
C GLY A 170 28.26 -18.35 12.49
N LYS A 171 29.02 -18.68 11.44
CA LYS A 171 30.43 -19.07 11.53
C LYS A 171 31.30 -18.07 10.77
N PRO A 172 32.58 -17.88 11.17
CA PRO A 172 33.50 -17.05 10.41
C PRO A 172 33.64 -17.60 8.98
N LEU A 173 33.65 -16.70 8.00
CA LEU A 173 33.78 -17.06 6.58
C LEU A 173 35.23 -17.44 6.27
N PRO A 174 35.47 -18.38 5.33
CA PRO A 174 36.83 -18.63 4.85
C PRO A 174 37.34 -17.42 4.08
N ASP A 175 38.65 -17.16 4.16
CA ASP A 175 39.29 -15.96 3.61
C ASP A 175 39.05 -15.77 2.10
N SER A 176 38.94 -16.85 1.34
CA SER A 176 38.66 -16.79 -0.10
C SER A 176 37.27 -16.21 -0.39
N ILE A 177 36.26 -16.60 0.38
CA ILE A 177 34.90 -16.09 0.25
C ILE A 177 34.83 -14.68 0.82
N LEU A 178 35.47 -14.42 1.96
CA LEU A 178 35.50 -13.10 2.57
C LEU A 178 36.05 -12.04 1.61
N ARG A 179 37.18 -12.31 0.94
CA ARG A 179 37.74 -11.39 -0.05
C ARG A 179 36.77 -11.10 -1.19
N LYS A 180 36.19 -12.14 -1.79
CA LYS A 180 35.17 -11.98 -2.85
C LYS A 180 33.97 -11.16 -2.37
N THR A 181 33.52 -11.33 -1.12
CA THR A 181 32.42 -10.52 -0.58
C THR A 181 32.80 -9.07 -0.33
N LEU A 182 34.02 -8.80 0.14
CA LEU A 182 34.51 -7.44 0.36
C LEU A 182 34.73 -6.72 -0.97
N ASP A 183 35.27 -7.40 -1.98
CA ASP A 183 35.41 -6.86 -3.34
C ASP A 183 34.03 -6.49 -3.91
N ALA A 184 33.02 -7.35 -3.75
CA ALA A 184 31.64 -7.05 -4.15
C ALA A 184 31.06 -5.84 -3.40
N CYS A 185 31.36 -5.68 -2.11
CA CYS A 185 30.97 -4.49 -1.34
C CYS A 185 31.62 -3.22 -1.89
N ASP A 186 32.90 -3.29 -2.28
CA ASP A 186 33.64 -2.16 -2.86
C ASP A 186 33.07 -1.75 -4.21
N HIS A 187 32.78 -2.72 -5.07
CA HIS A 187 32.10 -2.46 -6.36
C HIS A 187 30.73 -1.80 -6.17
N ALA A 188 29.92 -2.28 -5.22
CA ALA A 188 28.61 -1.68 -4.91
C ALA A 188 28.75 -0.22 -4.42
N ILE A 189 29.76 0.08 -3.60
CA ILE A 189 30.02 1.45 -3.11
C ILE A 189 30.51 2.36 -4.25
N VAL A 190 31.36 1.85 -5.15
CA VAL A 190 31.81 2.58 -6.34
C VAL A 190 30.63 2.92 -7.25
N LEU A 191 29.73 1.96 -7.49
CA LEU A 191 28.51 2.19 -8.27
C LEU A 191 27.57 3.21 -7.63
N ASP A 192 27.40 3.19 -6.30
CA ASP A 192 26.64 4.23 -5.58
C ASP A 192 27.25 5.62 -5.79
N SER A 193 28.59 5.74 -5.78
CA SER A 193 29.27 7.00 -6.06
C SER A 193 29.09 7.46 -7.51
N ALA A 194 29.13 6.54 -8.48
CA ALA A 194 28.89 6.83 -9.89
C ALA A 194 27.45 7.29 -10.12
N ARG A 195 26.47 6.60 -9.52
CA ARG A 195 25.05 7.00 -9.56
C ARG A 195 24.85 8.42 -9.02
N LYS A 196 25.52 8.78 -7.92
CA LYS A 196 25.44 10.15 -7.37
C LYS A 196 25.98 11.20 -8.34
N LYS A 197 27.11 10.93 -8.99
CA LYS A 197 27.66 11.82 -10.05
C LYS A 197 26.67 11.98 -11.22
N VAL A 198 26.04 10.89 -11.64
CA VAL A 198 25.00 10.92 -12.69
C VAL A 198 23.81 11.78 -12.27
N LEU A 199 23.31 11.61 -11.05
CA LEU A 199 22.20 12.40 -10.53
C LEU A 199 22.55 13.89 -10.39
N GLU A 200 23.76 14.23 -9.95
CA GLU A 200 24.24 15.61 -9.84
C GLU A 200 24.30 16.29 -11.21
N PHE A 201 24.79 15.59 -12.24
CA PHE A 201 24.78 16.09 -13.61
C PHE A 201 23.35 16.32 -14.11
N VAL A 202 22.46 15.34 -13.95
CA VAL A 202 21.05 15.46 -14.36
C VAL A 202 20.34 16.58 -13.61
N GLU A 203 20.65 16.78 -12.32
CA GLU A 203 20.13 17.88 -11.53
C GLU A 203 20.51 19.25 -12.10
N SER A 204 21.77 19.44 -12.49
CA SER A 204 22.26 20.71 -13.06
C SER A 204 21.53 21.08 -14.37
N LYS A 205 21.15 20.08 -15.17
CA LYS A 205 20.43 20.25 -16.44
C LYS A 205 18.91 20.16 -16.29
N MET A 206 18.39 19.91 -15.10
CA MET A 206 16.95 19.75 -14.89
C MET A 206 16.15 21.01 -15.26
N GLY A 207 16.73 22.18 -15.08
CA GLY A 207 16.10 23.46 -15.42
C GLY A 207 15.78 23.61 -16.91
N SER A 208 16.55 22.97 -17.80
CA SER A 208 16.26 22.94 -19.24
C SER A 208 15.39 21.74 -19.65
N ILE A 209 15.58 20.58 -19.01
CA ILE A 209 14.87 19.34 -19.34
C ILE A 209 13.40 19.38 -18.90
N ALA A 210 13.17 19.74 -17.64
CA ALA A 210 11.86 19.70 -16.99
C ALA A 210 11.64 20.96 -16.13
N PRO A 211 11.45 22.13 -16.77
CA PRO A 211 11.29 23.40 -16.07
C PRO A 211 10.02 23.45 -15.21
N ASN A 212 8.92 22.84 -15.65
CA ASN A 212 7.66 22.87 -14.91
C ASN A 212 7.70 21.94 -13.69
N LEU A 213 8.22 20.72 -13.84
CA LEU A 213 8.39 19.78 -12.73
C LEU A 213 9.34 20.33 -11.66
N SER A 214 10.48 20.90 -12.09
CA SER A 214 11.47 21.54 -11.20
C SER A 214 10.87 22.70 -10.42
N ALA A 215 10.01 23.51 -11.05
CA ALA A 215 9.35 24.62 -10.36
C ALA A 215 8.46 24.13 -9.20
N ILE A 216 7.82 22.97 -9.33
CA ILE A 216 6.95 22.41 -8.28
C ILE A 216 7.76 21.72 -7.18
N VAL A 217 8.63 20.79 -7.55
CA VAL A 217 9.23 19.81 -6.64
C VAL A 217 10.67 20.18 -6.25
N GLY A 218 11.36 20.97 -7.07
CA GLY A 218 12.79 21.27 -6.97
C GLY A 218 13.64 20.38 -7.89
N SER A 219 14.80 20.86 -8.32
CA SER A 219 15.72 20.17 -9.25
C SER A 219 16.19 18.82 -8.71
N ALA A 220 16.65 18.78 -7.45
CA ALA A 220 17.15 17.55 -6.81
C ALA A 220 16.11 16.43 -6.78
N VAL A 221 14.87 16.77 -6.41
CA VAL A 221 13.79 15.78 -6.29
C VAL A 221 13.25 15.40 -7.66
N ALA A 222 13.18 16.34 -8.61
CA ALA A 222 12.84 16.06 -10.00
C ALA A 222 13.85 15.10 -10.65
N ALA A 223 15.15 15.26 -10.39
CA ALA A 223 16.20 14.34 -10.83
C ALA A 223 15.99 12.93 -10.28
N LYS A 224 15.71 12.79 -8.99
CA LYS A 224 15.43 11.48 -8.37
C LYS A 224 14.17 10.83 -8.94
N LEU A 225 13.09 11.59 -9.13
CA LEU A 225 11.85 11.10 -9.73
C LEU A 225 12.08 10.61 -11.17
N MET A 226 12.78 11.39 -11.99
CA MET A 226 13.10 11.00 -13.36
C MET A 226 14.08 9.82 -13.41
N GLY A 227 15.08 9.77 -12.52
CA GLY A 227 16.04 8.67 -12.44
C GLY A 227 15.33 7.35 -12.14
N THR A 228 14.46 7.32 -11.13
CA THR A 228 13.68 6.11 -10.80
C THR A 228 12.60 5.75 -11.81
N ALA A 229 12.05 6.73 -12.52
CA ALA A 229 11.14 6.47 -13.63
C ALA A 229 11.88 6.06 -14.93
N GLY A 230 13.20 6.23 -14.99
CA GLY A 230 14.06 5.98 -16.14
C GLY A 230 14.04 7.07 -17.22
N SER A 231 12.93 7.80 -17.40
CA SER A 231 12.86 8.92 -18.34
C SER A 231 11.70 9.88 -18.03
N LEU A 232 11.75 11.08 -18.60
CA LEU A 232 10.66 12.06 -18.51
C LEU A 232 9.36 11.52 -19.16
N SER A 233 9.46 10.77 -20.26
CA SER A 233 8.31 10.17 -20.93
C SER A 233 7.65 9.09 -20.07
N ALA A 234 8.46 8.21 -19.48
CA ALA A 234 7.97 7.20 -18.54
C ALA A 234 7.28 7.85 -17.33
N LEU A 235 7.89 8.90 -16.75
CA LEU A 235 7.30 9.65 -15.65
C LEU A 235 5.98 10.33 -16.02
N ALA A 236 5.83 10.82 -17.25
CA ALA A 236 4.58 11.41 -17.75
C ALA A 236 3.45 10.38 -17.90
N ASN A 237 3.79 9.15 -18.30
CA ASN A 237 2.84 8.04 -18.43
C ASN A 237 2.42 7.47 -17.07
N MET A 238 3.28 7.58 -16.05
CA MET A 238 2.96 7.12 -14.70
C MET A 238 1.74 7.85 -14.11
N PRO A 239 0.79 7.14 -13.48
CA PRO A 239 -0.31 7.76 -12.77
C PRO A 239 0.16 8.42 -11.46
N ALA A 240 -0.58 9.42 -10.99
CA ALA A 240 -0.24 10.19 -9.79
C ALA A 240 -0.11 9.32 -8.51
N CYS A 241 -0.82 8.20 -8.44
CA CYS A 241 -0.72 7.25 -7.33
C CYS A 241 0.64 6.54 -7.29
N ASN A 242 1.24 6.24 -8.44
CA ASN A 242 2.55 5.57 -8.50
C ASN A 242 3.65 6.58 -8.22
N VAL A 243 3.55 7.80 -8.76
CA VAL A 243 4.49 8.90 -8.47
C VAL A 243 4.52 9.25 -6.98
N LEU A 244 3.39 9.13 -6.28
CA LEU A 244 3.33 9.31 -4.82
C LEU A 244 4.23 8.31 -4.08
N VAL A 245 4.37 7.08 -4.59
CA VAL A 245 5.07 5.97 -3.94
C VAL A 245 6.53 5.86 -4.40
N LEU A 246 6.97 6.68 -5.36
CA LEU A 246 8.36 6.70 -5.81
C LEU A 246 9.32 7.08 -4.67
N GLY A 247 10.41 6.31 -4.57
CA GLY A 247 11.42 6.46 -3.52
C GLY A 247 11.03 5.92 -2.15
N HIS A 248 9.93 5.16 -2.05
CA HIS A 248 9.58 4.48 -0.80
C HIS A 248 10.55 3.34 -0.51
N ASN A 249 11.28 3.44 0.59
CA ASN A 249 12.05 2.31 1.10
C ASN A 249 11.09 1.25 1.67
N ARG A 250 11.49 -0.02 1.58
CA ARG A 250 10.75 -1.12 2.19
C ARG A 250 10.60 -0.87 3.68
N LYS A 251 9.42 -1.16 4.23
CA LYS A 251 9.13 -0.90 5.64
C LYS A 251 10.05 -1.73 6.52
N ASN A 252 10.95 -1.05 7.22
CA ASN A 252 11.74 -1.70 8.25
C ASN A 252 10.84 -1.91 9.48
N HIS A 253 10.58 -3.16 9.84
CA HIS A 253 9.83 -3.52 11.04
C HIS A 253 10.68 -3.45 12.32
N VAL A 254 11.94 -3.02 12.20
CA VAL A 254 12.85 -2.85 13.34
C VAL A 254 12.41 -1.67 14.19
N GLY A 255 11.91 -1.97 15.39
CA GLY A 255 11.55 -1.01 16.43
C GLY A 255 10.09 -1.13 16.91
N PHE A 256 9.82 -0.66 18.13
CA PHE A 256 8.49 -0.73 18.77
C PHE A 256 7.53 0.39 18.33
N SER A 257 7.89 1.22 17.35
CA SER A 257 7.15 2.43 16.99
C SER A 257 6.14 2.18 15.86
N THR A 258 4.85 2.41 16.14
CA THR A 258 3.78 2.40 15.12
C THR A 258 3.81 3.64 14.22
N ALA A 259 4.42 4.74 14.67
CA ALA A 259 4.53 5.98 13.90
C ALA A 259 5.57 5.88 12.77
N MET A 260 6.69 5.18 13.01
CA MET A 260 7.73 4.96 12.00
C MET A 260 7.29 3.99 10.89
N SER A 261 6.32 3.09 11.14
CA SER A 261 5.81 2.19 10.09
C SER A 261 4.80 2.85 9.13
N GLN A 262 4.37 4.08 9.45
CA GLN A 262 3.37 4.83 8.69
C GLN A 262 3.95 5.92 7.78
N SER A 263 5.22 6.28 7.90
CA SER A 263 5.84 7.21 6.95
C SER A 263 6.05 6.48 5.62
N ARG A 264 5.13 6.73 4.72
CA ARG A 264 5.22 6.48 3.28
C ARG A 264 6.24 7.46 2.69
N ALA A 265 7.50 7.28 3.10
CA ALA A 265 8.59 8.20 2.84
C ALA A 265 9.08 8.05 1.40
N GLY A 266 8.49 8.81 0.48
CA GLY A 266 8.94 8.93 -0.91
C GLY A 266 9.78 10.18 -1.16
N TYR A 267 10.28 10.34 -2.37
CA TYR A 267 11.06 11.53 -2.76
C TYR A 267 10.27 12.83 -2.61
N LEU A 268 8.95 12.79 -2.81
CA LEU A 268 8.06 13.94 -2.62
C LEU A 268 8.05 14.50 -1.19
N GLU A 269 8.41 13.70 -0.19
CA GLU A 269 8.53 14.19 1.19
C GLU A 269 9.76 15.08 1.40
N GLN A 270 10.79 14.94 0.57
CA GLN A 270 12.00 15.77 0.63
C GLN A 270 11.75 17.20 0.12
N THR A 271 10.58 17.46 -0.47
CA THR A 271 10.23 18.78 -0.98
C THR A 271 9.99 19.79 0.12
N GLU A 272 10.37 21.04 -0.15
CA GLU A 272 10.13 22.17 0.76
C GLU A 272 8.63 22.34 1.09
N ILE A 273 7.76 22.11 0.11
CA ILE A 273 6.30 22.26 0.28
C ILE A 273 5.78 21.23 1.28
N PHE A 274 6.24 19.99 1.21
CA PHE A 274 5.84 18.95 2.15
C PHE A 274 6.37 19.24 3.56
N GLN A 275 7.64 19.62 3.67
CA GLN A 275 8.28 19.89 4.96
C GLN A 275 7.68 21.09 5.70
N SER A 276 7.29 22.13 4.96
CA SER A 276 6.60 23.31 5.52
C SER A 276 5.13 23.05 5.90
N THR A 277 4.54 21.95 5.44
CA THR A 277 3.13 21.61 5.74
C THR A 277 3.01 20.97 7.14
N PRO A 278 1.97 21.34 7.94
CA PRO A 278 1.72 20.72 9.24
C PRO A 278 1.44 19.22 9.12
N PRO A 279 1.85 18.40 10.12
CA PRO A 279 1.88 16.93 10.01
C PRO A 279 0.52 16.31 9.71
N GLU A 280 -0.58 16.88 10.21
CA GLU A 280 -1.94 16.40 9.96
C GLU A 280 -2.35 16.49 8.48
N LEU A 281 -1.82 17.48 7.75
CA LEU A 281 -2.16 17.74 6.35
C LEU A 281 -1.15 17.15 5.36
N ARG A 282 0.02 16.68 5.83
CA ARG A 282 1.11 16.16 4.99
C ARG A 282 0.67 15.08 4.01
N MET A 283 -0.12 14.11 4.44
CA MET A 283 -0.62 13.05 3.56
C MET A 283 -1.54 13.58 2.44
N ARG A 284 -2.35 14.59 2.75
CA ARG A 284 -3.23 15.22 1.77
C ARG A 284 -2.44 16.10 0.81
N ALA A 285 -1.46 16.83 1.32
CA ALA A 285 -0.54 17.66 0.54
C ALA A 285 0.33 16.82 -0.40
N SER A 286 0.86 15.68 0.06
CA SER A 286 1.67 14.77 -0.75
C SER A 286 0.90 14.22 -1.96
N ARG A 287 -0.38 13.84 -1.77
CA ARG A 287 -1.25 13.43 -2.89
C ARG A 287 -1.49 14.57 -3.89
N LEU A 288 -1.72 15.78 -3.40
CA LEU A 288 -1.88 16.95 -4.27
C LEU A 288 -0.59 17.26 -5.03
N LEU A 289 0.55 17.23 -4.34
CA LEU A 289 1.88 17.42 -4.91
C LEU A 289 2.15 16.38 -6.00
N ALA A 290 1.93 15.09 -5.75
CA ALA A 290 2.07 14.03 -6.75
C ALA A 290 1.18 14.30 -7.98
N SER A 291 -0.09 14.63 -7.76
CA SER A 291 -1.03 14.91 -8.87
C SER A 291 -0.58 16.08 -9.75
N LYS A 292 -0.14 17.19 -9.15
CA LYS A 292 0.32 18.36 -9.88
C LYS A 292 1.68 18.13 -10.52
N SER A 293 2.55 17.35 -9.89
CA SER A 293 3.85 16.93 -10.44
C SER A 293 3.66 16.06 -11.68
N THR A 294 2.70 15.11 -11.68
CA THR A 294 2.39 14.33 -12.90
C THR A 294 1.86 15.19 -14.04
N LEU A 295 1.06 16.21 -13.75
CA LEU A 295 0.60 17.14 -14.78
C LEU A 295 1.76 17.95 -15.34
N ALA A 296 2.64 18.46 -14.48
CA ALA A 296 3.83 19.19 -14.93
C ALA A 296 4.78 18.31 -15.75
N ALA A 297 5.02 17.07 -15.34
CA ALA A 297 5.83 16.11 -16.10
C ALA A 297 5.25 15.85 -17.50
N ARG A 298 3.92 15.77 -17.65
CA ARG A 298 3.25 15.62 -18.96
C ARG A 298 3.39 16.86 -19.85
N VAL A 299 3.36 18.05 -19.26
CA VAL A 299 3.60 19.31 -19.99
C VAL A 299 5.06 19.39 -20.45
N ASP A 300 6.00 19.01 -19.58
CA ASP A 300 7.42 18.98 -19.91
C ASP A 300 7.74 17.93 -20.99
N ALA A 301 7.12 16.74 -20.92
CA ALA A 301 7.29 15.68 -21.92
C ALA A 301 6.82 16.09 -23.33
N THR A 302 5.78 16.91 -23.42
CA THR A 302 5.28 17.46 -24.69
C THR A 302 5.99 18.76 -25.11
N ARG A 303 6.95 19.25 -24.30
CA ARG A 303 7.66 20.53 -24.48
C ARG A 303 6.71 21.73 -24.63
N GLY A 304 5.58 21.71 -23.93
CA GLY A 304 4.52 22.72 -24.08
C GLY A 304 4.92 24.12 -23.58
N ASP A 305 5.65 24.19 -22.46
CA ASP A 305 6.00 25.45 -21.79
C ASP A 305 7.48 25.46 -21.34
N PRO A 306 8.42 25.96 -22.18
CA PRO A 306 9.84 26.01 -21.83
C PRO A 306 10.17 27.06 -20.76
N SER A 307 9.28 28.03 -20.50
CA SER A 307 9.50 29.10 -19.52
C SER A 307 9.22 28.70 -18.05
N GLY A 308 8.65 27.51 -17.81
CA GLY A 308 8.27 27.07 -16.46
C GLY A 308 7.08 27.81 -15.84
N THR A 309 6.32 28.58 -16.64
CA THR A 309 5.17 29.39 -16.21
C THR A 309 4.05 28.53 -15.63
N ASN A 310 3.69 27.45 -16.32
CA ASN A 310 2.70 26.49 -15.84
C ASN A 310 3.11 25.85 -14.52
N GLY A 311 4.38 25.45 -14.37
CA GLY A 311 4.91 24.90 -13.13
C GLY A 311 4.79 25.86 -11.94
N LYS A 312 5.09 27.14 -12.15
CA LYS A 312 4.92 28.18 -11.12
C LYS A 312 3.46 28.38 -10.73
N ALA A 313 2.55 28.44 -11.70
CA ALA A 313 1.11 28.54 -11.44
C ALA A 313 0.60 27.33 -10.63
N LEU A 314 1.01 26.12 -11.01
CA LEU A 314 0.67 24.90 -10.26
C LEU A 314 1.25 24.91 -8.84
N ARG A 315 2.48 25.40 -8.65
CA ARG A 315 3.08 25.57 -7.31
C ARG A 315 2.24 26.52 -6.45
N GLU A 316 1.77 27.63 -7.01
CA GLU A 316 0.90 28.57 -6.30
C GLU A 316 -0.46 27.96 -5.96
N GLU A 317 -1.06 27.17 -6.86
CA GLU A 317 -2.30 26.45 -6.58
C GLU A 317 -2.12 25.46 -5.42
N ILE A 318 -0.99 24.76 -5.34
CA ILE A 318 -0.68 23.85 -4.23
C ILE A 318 -0.64 24.64 -2.92
N ARG A 319 0.09 25.76 -2.88
CA ARG A 319 0.16 26.63 -1.70
C ARG A 319 -1.22 27.14 -1.26
N LYS A 320 -1.99 27.70 -2.20
CA LYS A 320 -3.37 28.18 -1.94
C LYS A 320 -4.27 27.09 -1.36
N ASN A 321 -4.15 25.86 -1.85
CA ASN A 321 -4.92 24.73 -1.33
C ASN A 321 -4.49 24.33 0.09
N ILE A 322 -3.18 24.33 0.36
CA ILE A 322 -2.65 24.04 1.70
C ILE A 322 -3.10 25.11 2.70
N ASP A 323 -2.99 26.39 2.33
CA ASP A 323 -3.43 27.51 3.16
C ASP A 323 -4.92 27.41 3.47
N LYS A 324 -5.75 27.12 2.46
CA LYS A 324 -7.19 26.89 2.62
C LYS A 324 -7.53 25.71 3.53
N TRP A 325 -6.68 24.68 3.61
CA TRP A 325 -6.90 23.57 4.53
C TRP A 325 -6.52 23.88 5.97
N GLN A 326 -5.64 24.86 6.18
CA GLN A 326 -5.29 25.36 7.50
C GLN A 326 -6.36 26.29 8.06
N GLU A 327 -7.17 26.92 7.19
CA GLU A 327 -8.30 27.74 7.62
C GLU A 327 -9.32 26.89 8.41
N PRO A 328 -9.62 27.27 9.68
CA PRO A 328 -10.62 26.55 10.45
C PRO A 328 -12.01 26.73 9.81
N PRO A 329 -12.87 25.71 9.86
CA PRO A 329 -14.23 25.86 9.35
C PRO A 329 -14.94 26.98 10.11
N PRO A 330 -15.81 27.76 9.45
CA PRO A 330 -16.53 28.83 10.12
C PRO A 330 -17.34 28.26 11.28
N ALA A 331 -17.36 28.99 12.40
CA ALA A 331 -18.04 28.58 13.61
C ALA A 331 -19.52 28.25 13.28
N ARG A 332 -19.95 27.04 13.66
CA ARG A 332 -21.34 26.63 13.47
C ARG A 332 -22.21 27.49 14.38
N GLN A 333 -23.03 28.36 13.78
CA GLN A 333 -24.04 29.09 14.52
C GLN A 333 -25.00 28.08 15.17
N PRO A 334 -25.44 28.32 16.42
CA PRO A 334 -26.38 27.45 17.10
C PRO A 334 -27.66 27.37 16.26
N LYS A 335 -27.97 26.17 15.74
CA LYS A 335 -29.21 25.96 15.00
C LYS A 335 -30.35 26.08 16.00
N PRO A 336 -31.30 27.01 15.80
CA PRO A 336 -32.44 27.12 16.71
C PRO A 336 -33.20 25.79 16.69
N LEU A 337 -33.66 25.38 17.87
CA LEU A 337 -34.53 24.22 17.97
C LEU A 337 -35.77 24.46 17.11
N HIS A 338 -36.32 23.40 16.55
CA HIS A 338 -37.61 23.49 15.87
C HIS A 338 -38.66 23.96 16.89
N VAL A 339 -39.51 24.90 16.48
CA VAL A 339 -40.56 25.43 17.34
C VAL A 339 -41.43 24.26 17.84
N PRO A 340 -41.74 24.19 19.15
CA PRO A 340 -42.59 23.14 19.71
C PRO A 340 -44.04 23.23 19.22
N TYR A 341 -44.32 22.77 18.00
CA TYR A 341 -45.68 22.62 17.49
C TYR A 341 -46.20 21.20 17.77
N SER A 342 -47.37 21.09 18.41
CA SER A 342 -48.10 19.82 18.56
C SER A 342 -48.88 19.50 17.28
N VAL A 343 -48.19 19.31 16.16
CA VAL A 343 -48.86 18.90 14.91
C VAL A 343 -49.37 17.46 15.08
N PRO A 344 -50.63 17.15 14.72
CA PRO A 344 -51.14 15.79 14.79
C PRO A 344 -50.28 14.84 13.94
N LYS A 345 -49.76 13.78 14.56
CA LYS A 345 -48.86 12.83 13.92
C LYS A 345 -49.59 12.01 12.86
N LYS A 346 -49.06 11.98 11.62
CA LYS A 346 -49.55 11.09 10.56
C LYS A 346 -49.44 9.62 10.99
N ARG A 347 -50.57 8.91 11.08
CA ARG A 347 -50.62 7.47 11.40
C ARG A 347 -50.45 6.67 10.11
N ARG A 348 -49.46 5.77 10.08
CA ARG A 348 -49.26 4.79 8.99
C ARG A 348 -49.17 3.37 9.59
N GLY A 349 -49.70 2.39 8.87
CA GLY A 349 -49.81 0.98 9.31
C GLY A 349 -48.88 -0.02 8.61
N GLY A 350 -47.99 0.42 7.71
CA GLY A 350 -47.20 -0.48 6.86
C GLY A 350 -46.17 -1.35 7.61
N ARG A 351 -45.81 -2.50 7.01
CA ARG A 351 -44.84 -3.50 7.55
C ARG A 351 -43.51 -2.87 7.96
N ARG A 352 -42.93 -1.99 7.14
CA ARG A 352 -41.68 -1.27 7.43
C ARG A 352 -41.79 -0.39 8.67
N LEU A 353 -42.88 0.35 8.80
CA LEU A 353 -43.09 1.23 9.95
C LEU A 353 -43.43 0.44 11.21
N ARG A 354 -44.17 -0.67 11.10
CA ARG A 354 -44.40 -1.62 12.21
C ARG A 354 -43.08 -2.19 12.72
N LYS A 355 -42.19 -2.64 11.83
CA LYS A 355 -40.83 -3.12 12.18
C LYS A 355 -39.96 -2.01 12.79
N MET A 356 -40.07 -0.77 12.33
CA MET A 356 -39.37 0.37 12.93
C MET A 356 -39.90 0.68 14.33
N LYS A 357 -41.22 0.73 14.52
CA LYS A 357 -41.86 0.93 15.82
C LYS A 357 -41.55 -0.22 16.78
N GLU A 358 -41.48 -1.44 16.28
CA GLU A 358 -41.07 -2.64 17.03
C GLU A 358 -39.67 -2.51 17.66
N ARG A 359 -38.75 -1.77 17.04
CA ARG A 359 -37.40 -1.54 17.59
C ARG A 359 -37.37 -0.61 18.80
N TYR A 360 -38.28 0.38 18.84
CA TYR A 360 -38.29 1.41 19.88
C TYR A 360 -39.43 1.27 20.89
N ARG A 361 -40.48 0.50 20.56
CA ARG A 361 -41.60 0.28 21.47
C ARG A 361 -41.16 -0.61 22.62
N VAL A 362 -41.68 -0.32 23.80
CA VAL A 362 -41.57 -1.20 24.97
C VAL A 362 -42.10 -2.58 24.57
N THR A 363 -41.27 -3.60 24.75
CA THR A 363 -41.64 -4.99 24.46
C THR A 363 -42.75 -5.44 25.40
N ASP A 364 -43.57 -6.40 24.98
CA ASP A 364 -44.66 -6.88 25.84
C ASP A 364 -44.13 -7.52 27.12
N MET A 365 -42.93 -8.11 27.08
CA MET A 365 -42.16 -8.55 28.25
C MET A 365 -41.88 -7.40 29.23
N ARG A 366 -41.37 -6.27 28.73
CA ARG A 366 -41.10 -5.11 29.58
C ARG A 366 -42.37 -4.44 30.07
N LYS A 367 -43.48 -4.50 29.31
CA LYS A 367 -44.79 -4.05 29.81
C LYS A 367 -45.30 -4.90 30.97
N LEU A 368 -45.09 -6.22 30.94
CA LEU A 368 -45.44 -7.11 32.06
C LEU A 368 -44.53 -6.86 33.26
N ALA A 369 -43.23 -6.67 33.04
CA ALA A 369 -42.31 -6.31 34.11
C ALA A 369 -42.63 -4.95 34.76
N ASN A 370 -43.15 -3.99 33.99
CA ASN A 370 -43.58 -2.69 34.49
C ASN A 370 -44.96 -2.72 35.17
N ARG A 371 -45.66 -3.87 35.21
CA ARG A 371 -46.91 -4.03 35.95
C ARG A 371 -46.60 -4.67 37.30
N MET A 372 -47.24 -4.19 38.35
CA MET A 372 -47.09 -4.73 39.70
C MET A 372 -48.44 -5.27 40.19
N ALA A 373 -48.42 -6.43 40.84
CA ALA A 373 -49.58 -6.95 41.54
C ALA A 373 -49.70 -6.23 42.90
N PHE A 374 -50.88 -5.66 43.16
CA PHE A 374 -51.14 -4.97 44.40
C PHE A 374 -51.27 -5.97 45.55
N GLY A 375 -50.58 -5.72 46.66
CA GLY A 375 -50.66 -6.56 47.87
C GLY A 375 -49.80 -7.84 47.86
N THR A 376 -49.05 -8.12 46.81
CA THR A 376 -48.08 -9.23 46.76
C THR A 376 -46.65 -8.69 46.65
N PRO A 377 -45.68 -9.19 47.43
CA PRO A 377 -44.28 -8.80 47.25
C PRO A 377 -43.78 -9.23 45.87
N GLU A 378 -42.91 -8.43 45.27
CA GLU A 378 -42.35 -8.72 43.95
C GLU A 378 -41.19 -9.72 44.02
N ASP A 379 -41.08 -10.56 43.00
CA ASP A 379 -39.87 -11.33 42.77
C ASP A 379 -38.80 -10.38 42.21
N SER A 380 -37.64 -10.34 42.84
CA SER A 380 -36.49 -9.56 42.38
C SER A 380 -35.28 -10.46 42.19
N SER A 381 -34.42 -10.12 41.23
CA SER A 381 -33.13 -10.79 41.06
C SER A 381 -32.03 -10.03 41.78
N LEU A 382 -31.26 -10.76 42.57
CA LEU A 382 -30.01 -10.31 43.17
C LEU A 382 -28.87 -10.39 42.13
N GLY A 383 -28.98 -9.62 41.06
CA GLY A 383 -27.89 -9.40 40.10
C GLY A 383 -27.36 -7.97 40.21
N ASP A 384 -26.04 -7.80 40.18
CA ASP A 384 -25.32 -6.52 40.20
C ASP A 384 -25.59 -5.60 41.41
N GLY A 385 -26.12 -6.15 42.51
CA GLY A 385 -26.30 -5.43 43.79
C GLY A 385 -27.46 -4.43 43.84
N LEU A 386 -28.15 -4.19 42.72
CA LEU A 386 -29.39 -3.42 42.65
C LEU A 386 -30.52 -4.38 42.27
N GLY A 387 -31.36 -4.76 43.25
CA GLY A 387 -32.46 -5.70 43.03
C GLY A 387 -33.36 -5.24 41.88
N ILE A 388 -33.37 -5.98 40.77
CA ILE A 388 -34.26 -5.69 39.64
C ILE A 388 -35.55 -6.46 39.88
N GLY A 389 -36.63 -5.72 40.16
CA GLY A 389 -37.98 -6.25 40.27
C GLY A 389 -38.52 -6.75 38.92
N TYR A 390 -39.12 -7.94 38.94
CA TYR A 390 -39.73 -8.55 37.75
C TYR A 390 -41.22 -8.19 37.60
N GLY A 391 -41.84 -7.49 38.55
CA GLY A 391 -43.26 -7.14 38.49
C GLY A 391 -44.14 -8.38 38.33
N LEU A 392 -45.05 -8.38 37.34
CA LEU A 392 -45.88 -9.55 37.00
C LEU A 392 -45.14 -10.63 36.18
N LEU A 393 -43.88 -10.41 35.81
CA LEU A 393 -43.14 -11.36 35.00
C LEU A 393 -42.65 -12.53 35.88
N GLY A 394 -43.25 -13.71 35.72
CA GLY A 394 -42.87 -14.92 36.46
C GLY A 394 -43.90 -15.44 37.46
N GLN A 395 -44.97 -14.69 37.75
CA GLN A 395 -46.02 -15.09 38.70
C GLN A 395 -46.86 -16.32 38.29
N ALA A 396 -46.67 -16.87 37.09
CA ALA A 396 -47.36 -18.08 36.62
C ALA A 396 -46.65 -19.36 37.11
N GLY A 397 -46.69 -19.61 38.42
CA GLY A 397 -46.66 -20.96 39.02
C GLY A 397 -45.41 -21.84 38.83
N SER A 398 -44.27 -21.30 38.38
CA SER A 398 -43.02 -22.07 38.31
C SER A 398 -41.83 -21.16 38.60
N ASN A 399 -41.00 -21.53 39.59
CA ASN A 399 -39.77 -20.83 39.99
C ASN A 399 -38.69 -20.72 38.89
N ARG A 400 -39.03 -21.01 37.63
CA ARG A 400 -38.18 -20.83 36.45
C ARG A 400 -38.87 -19.90 35.47
N LEU A 401 -38.29 -18.72 35.29
CA LEU A 401 -38.73 -17.70 34.34
C LEU A 401 -38.58 -18.21 32.88
N ARG A 402 -39.57 -18.93 32.35
CA ARG A 402 -39.57 -19.40 30.96
C ARG A 402 -40.08 -18.29 30.04
N VAL A 403 -39.17 -17.50 29.50
CA VAL A 403 -39.52 -16.44 28.54
C VAL A 403 -39.51 -17.01 27.11
N SER A 404 -40.69 -17.40 26.60
CA SER A 404 -40.88 -17.64 25.17
C SER A 404 -41.09 -16.32 24.42
N GLY A 405 -40.01 -15.54 24.31
CA GLY A 405 -39.99 -14.31 23.55
C GLY A 405 -39.11 -14.47 22.31
N LYS A 406 -39.64 -14.25 21.10
CA LYS A 406 -38.81 -14.10 19.90
C LYS A 406 -37.85 -12.92 20.14
N LEU A 407 -36.59 -13.20 20.49
CA LEU A 407 -35.52 -12.22 20.67
C LEU A 407 -35.26 -11.51 19.33
N LYS A 408 -36.06 -10.48 19.03
CA LYS A 408 -35.95 -9.66 17.81
C LYS A 408 -35.28 -8.31 18.06
N VAL A 409 -34.86 -8.05 19.30
CA VAL A 409 -34.20 -6.81 19.73
C VAL A 409 -32.74 -7.10 20.03
N ASN A 410 -32.04 -7.78 19.11
CA ASN A 410 -30.59 -7.76 19.15
C ASN A 410 -30.14 -6.37 18.74
N ALA A 411 -29.26 -5.75 19.53
CA ALA A 411 -28.64 -4.49 19.17
C ALA A 411 -27.90 -4.69 17.85
N LYS A 412 -28.47 -4.19 16.74
CA LYS A 412 -27.79 -4.24 15.47
C LYS A 412 -26.59 -3.32 15.56
N VAL A 413 -25.40 -3.87 15.39
CA VAL A 413 -24.17 -3.11 15.21
C VAL A 413 -24.43 -2.06 14.13
N ALA A 414 -24.15 -0.80 14.44
CA ALA A 414 -24.38 0.30 13.52
C ALA A 414 -23.71 0.00 12.17
N LYS A 415 -24.35 0.34 11.05
CA LYS A 415 -23.80 0.10 9.69
C LYS A 415 -22.33 0.51 9.55
N LYS A 416 -21.90 1.59 10.23
CA LYS A 416 -20.52 2.06 10.24
C LYS A 416 -19.51 1.07 10.83
N ARG A 417 -19.92 0.24 11.80
CA ARG A 417 -19.11 -0.85 12.39
C ARG A 417 -19.23 -2.17 11.62
N GLN A 418 -20.21 -2.31 10.73
CA GLN A 418 -20.30 -3.50 9.86
C GLN A 418 -19.24 -3.46 8.75
N PHE A 419 -18.84 -2.26 8.30
CA PHE A 419 -17.78 -2.10 7.30
C PHE A 419 -16.36 -2.38 7.81
N THR A 420 -16.13 -2.37 9.12
CA THR A 420 -14.81 -2.69 9.69
C THR A 420 -14.63 -4.18 9.98
N GLY A 421 -15.69 -4.98 9.88
CA GLY A 421 -15.66 -6.43 10.12
C GLY A 421 -16.07 -7.27 8.91
N GLY A 422 -16.30 -6.63 7.76
CA GLY A 422 -16.57 -7.30 6.49
C GLY A 422 -15.43 -7.01 5.53
N SER A 423 -14.67 -8.05 5.18
CA SER A 423 -13.68 -8.03 4.09
C SER A 423 -12.37 -7.26 4.33
N THR A 424 -11.66 -7.59 5.42
CA THR A 424 -10.19 -7.59 5.40
C THR A 424 -9.69 -8.79 6.20
N THR A 425 -10.12 -10.00 5.83
CA THR A 425 -9.18 -11.11 5.94
C THR A 425 -8.11 -10.80 4.90
N SER A 426 -6.90 -10.54 5.37
CA SER A 426 -5.67 -10.53 4.59
C SER A 426 -5.80 -11.40 3.34
N GLY A 427 -5.51 -10.86 2.15
CA GLY A 427 -5.53 -11.58 0.86
C GLY A 427 -4.68 -12.85 0.82
N LEU A 428 -3.99 -13.17 1.91
CA LEU A 428 -3.35 -14.45 2.18
C LEU A 428 -4.31 -15.64 2.36
N THR A 429 -5.61 -15.42 2.60
CA THR A 429 -6.57 -16.55 2.74
C THR A 429 -7.42 -16.83 1.52
N THR A 430 -7.33 -16.02 0.46
CA THR A 430 -8.16 -16.21 -0.75
C THR A 430 -7.45 -16.95 -1.88
N SER A 431 -6.13 -17.10 -1.84
CA SER A 431 -5.40 -17.93 -2.82
C SER A 431 -3.92 -18.06 -2.47
N SER A 432 -3.56 -18.93 -1.52
CA SER A 432 -2.20 -19.52 -1.44
C SER A 432 -2.08 -20.42 -0.20
N LEU A 433 -2.06 -21.74 -0.42
CA LEU A 433 -1.59 -22.78 0.51
C LEU A 433 -2.54 -23.19 1.65
N ALA A 434 -3.19 -24.36 1.50
CA ALA A 434 -3.75 -25.11 2.62
C ALA A 434 -2.92 -26.39 2.84
N PHE A 435 -2.41 -26.60 4.05
CA PHE A 435 -1.69 -27.82 4.42
C PHE A 435 -2.68 -28.87 4.94
N THR A 436 -2.80 -30.00 4.24
CA THR A 436 -3.51 -31.18 4.76
C THR A 436 -2.51 -32.28 5.11
N LEU A 437 -2.79 -33.04 6.18
CA LEU A 437 -1.87 -34.04 6.73
C LEU A 437 -1.63 -35.25 5.81
N VAL A 438 -2.33 -35.36 4.68
CA VAL A 438 -2.35 -36.58 3.85
C VAL A 438 -1.81 -36.37 2.43
N GLN A 439 -1.89 -35.17 1.84
CA GLN A 439 -1.53 -34.96 0.42
C GLN A 439 -0.62 -33.75 0.11
N GLY A 440 -0.17 -32.98 1.11
CA GLY A 440 0.78 -31.88 0.89
C GLY A 440 0.14 -30.54 0.50
N ILE A 441 0.90 -29.71 -0.22
CA ILE A 441 0.53 -28.34 -0.60
C ILE A 441 -0.36 -28.37 -1.86
N GLU A 442 -1.61 -27.95 -1.72
CA GLU A 442 -2.53 -27.82 -2.86
C GLU A 442 -3.20 -26.43 -2.90
N LEU A 443 -3.47 -25.95 -4.12
CA LEU A 443 -4.27 -24.76 -4.39
C LEU A 443 -5.74 -25.16 -4.46
N CYS A 444 -6.50 -24.91 -3.39
CA CYS A 444 -7.94 -25.17 -3.35
C CYS A 444 -8.75 -23.88 -3.55
N ASN A 445 -9.68 -23.90 -4.50
CA ASN A 445 -10.69 -22.85 -4.69
C ASN A 445 -11.84 -23.07 -3.68
N PRO A 446 -12.01 -22.24 -2.63
CA PRO A 446 -13.01 -22.48 -1.59
C PRO A 446 -14.44 -22.21 -2.04
N GLN A 447 -14.66 -21.64 -3.23
CA GLN A 447 -16.01 -21.44 -3.80
C GLN A 447 -16.60 -22.72 -4.41
N ALA A 448 -15.77 -23.70 -4.80
CA ALA A 448 -16.24 -24.95 -5.39
C ALA A 448 -16.80 -25.97 -4.36
N LEU A 449 -16.48 -25.79 -3.07
CA LEU A 449 -16.89 -26.70 -1.98
C LEU A 449 -18.18 -26.26 -1.26
N GLY A 450 -18.98 -25.39 -1.89
CA GLY A 450 -20.23 -24.86 -1.33
C GLY A 450 -21.52 -25.52 -1.84
N LEU A 451 -21.46 -26.69 -2.50
CA LEU A 451 -22.64 -27.22 -3.21
C LEU A 451 -22.83 -28.74 -3.14
N VAL A 452 -22.54 -29.39 -2.02
CA VAL A 452 -23.12 -30.71 -1.71
C VAL A 452 -23.34 -30.87 -0.21
N SER A 453 -24.56 -30.57 0.27
CA SER A 453 -25.10 -31.13 1.53
C SER A 453 -26.47 -30.52 1.86
N GLY A 454 -27.53 -31.32 1.81
CA GLY A 454 -28.70 -31.10 2.67
C GLY A 454 -30.04 -30.91 1.95
N ILE A 455 -30.67 -32.05 1.65
CA ILE A 455 -32.12 -32.18 1.48
C ILE A 455 -32.81 -31.64 2.76
N GLN A 456 -33.98 -31.01 2.56
CA GLN A 456 -35.05 -30.66 3.51
C GLN A 456 -35.14 -29.18 3.94
N SER A 457 -35.95 -28.38 3.21
CA SER A 457 -37.13 -27.76 3.82
C SER A 457 -38.03 -27.11 2.75
N THR A 458 -39.28 -27.54 2.77
CA THR A 458 -40.45 -27.18 1.97
C THR A 458 -40.82 -25.69 2.04
N TYR A 459 -41.14 -25.06 0.90
CA TYR A 459 -41.86 -23.78 0.92
C TYR A 459 -42.82 -23.49 -0.26
N PHE A 460 -43.17 -24.48 -1.10
CA PHE A 460 -44.31 -24.37 -2.02
C PHE A 460 -45.03 -25.72 -2.14
N SER A 461 -46.35 -25.73 -1.96
CA SER A 461 -47.22 -26.92 -1.98
C SER A 461 -47.70 -27.27 -3.40
N GLU A 462 -47.74 -28.56 -3.73
CA GLU A 462 -48.06 -29.16 -5.05
C GLU A 462 -49.54 -29.06 -5.52
N SER A 463 -50.39 -28.25 -4.90
CA SER A 463 -51.82 -28.15 -5.28
C SER A 463 -52.34 -26.74 -5.57
N GLY A 464 -51.46 -25.75 -5.73
CA GLY A 464 -51.85 -24.37 -6.06
C GLY A 464 -51.70 -24.03 -7.55
N THR A 465 -52.75 -24.20 -8.35
CA THR A 465 -52.79 -23.75 -9.74
C THR A 465 -53.14 -22.26 -9.86
N PHE A 466 -52.43 -21.53 -10.73
CA PHE A 466 -52.82 -20.17 -11.18
C PHE A 466 -53.35 -20.26 -12.61
N SER A 467 -54.62 -19.92 -12.82
CA SER A 467 -55.19 -19.75 -14.17
C SER A 467 -55.04 -18.30 -14.63
N LYS A 468 -54.50 -18.11 -15.83
CA LYS A 468 -54.41 -16.80 -16.50
C LYS A 468 -55.60 -16.67 -17.45
N LEU A 469 -56.59 -15.86 -17.08
CA LEU A 469 -57.69 -15.47 -17.97
C LEU A 469 -57.16 -14.58 -19.10
N LYS A 470 -57.50 -14.89 -20.36
CA LYS A 470 -57.28 -13.98 -21.49
C LYS A 470 -58.27 -12.82 -21.38
N LYS A 471 -57.78 -11.58 -21.44
CA LYS A 471 -58.63 -10.40 -21.66
C LYS A 471 -59.16 -10.44 -23.09
N ILE A 472 -60.45 -10.13 -23.23
CA ILE A 472 -61.16 -9.89 -24.49
C ILE A 472 -60.54 -8.69 -25.21
#